data_AF-A0A926CN91-F1
#
_entry.id   AF-A0A926CN91-F1
#
_cell.length_a   1.000
_cell.length_b   1.000
_cell.length_c   1.000
_cell.angle_alpha   90.00
_cell.angle_beta   90.00
_cell.angle_gamma   90.00
#
_symmetry.space_group_name_H-M   'P 1'
#
loop_
_entity.id
_entity.type
_entity.pdbx_description
1 polymer ?
#
loop_
_entity_poly.entity_id
_entity_poly.type
_entity_poly.pdbx_seq_one_letter_code
_entity_poly.pdbx_strand_id
1 'polypeptide(L)'
;RIASGKLDNWTLDKYFDIAAFRTPALYTIGNSGRNILRGPGIANWDLSVFKNFNAGERRHLQIRWEMFNAWNTAQFFNPDTNVDPGSAGGRITAARDPRIMQVAAKFYF
;
A
#
# COMPACT_ATOMS: atom_id res chain seq x y z
N ARG A 1 -12.36 -10.20 21.75
CA ARG A 1 -11.06 -10.79 21.42
C ARG A 1 -10.59 -11.71 22.55
N ILE A 2 -9.92 -12.80 22.20
CA ILE A 2 -9.35 -13.77 23.13
C ILE A 2 -7.81 -13.76 23.14
N ALA A 3 -7.19 -13.12 22.13
CA ALA A 3 -5.75 -12.87 22.07
C ALA A 3 -5.46 -11.56 21.29
N SER A 4 -4.19 -11.22 21.08
CA SER A 4 -3.79 -9.99 20.36
C SER A 4 -4.05 -10.06 18.86
N GLY A 5 -4.03 -11.24 18.26
CA GLY A 5 -4.08 -11.45 16.81
C GLY A 5 -2.76 -11.18 16.09
N LYS A 6 -1.71 -10.75 16.79
CA LYS A 6 -0.40 -10.47 16.19
C LYS A 6 0.29 -11.77 15.80
N LEU A 7 0.88 -11.79 14.60
CA LEU A 7 1.74 -12.86 14.12
C LEU A 7 3.19 -12.35 14.06
N ASP A 8 4.15 -13.24 14.32
CA ASP A 8 5.58 -12.91 14.18
C ASP A 8 6.00 -12.82 12.72
N ASN A 9 5.48 -13.74 11.90
CA ASN A 9 5.64 -13.75 10.45
C ASN A 9 4.27 -13.78 9.80
N TRP A 10 3.91 -12.71 9.12
CA TRP A 10 2.64 -12.58 8.43
C TRP A 10 2.79 -12.93 6.95
N THR A 11 1.69 -13.34 6.32
CA THR A 11 1.61 -13.55 4.87
C THR A 11 0.40 -12.82 4.30
N LEU A 12 0.26 -12.76 2.97
CA LEU A 12 -0.92 -12.15 2.35
C LEU A 12 -2.22 -12.87 2.72
N ASP A 13 -2.19 -14.19 2.87
CA ASP A 13 -3.37 -14.97 3.27
C ASP A 13 -3.62 -14.93 4.78
N LYS A 14 -2.61 -14.58 5.58
CA LYS A 14 -2.70 -14.55 7.04
C LYS A 14 -1.89 -13.39 7.62
N TYR A 15 -2.46 -12.19 7.57
CA TYR A 15 -1.85 -10.97 8.09
C TYR A 15 -1.96 -10.85 9.61
N PHE A 16 -3.11 -11.28 10.16
CA PHE A 16 -3.34 -11.42 11.59
C PHE A 16 -4.04 -12.74 11.88
N ASP A 17 -3.98 -13.22 13.12
CA ASP A 17 -4.69 -14.42 13.51
C ASP A 17 -6.18 -14.13 13.74
N ILE A 18 -7.02 -14.50 12.77
CA ILE A 18 -8.47 -14.36 12.88
C ILE A 18 -9.04 -15.14 14.08
N ALA A 19 -8.43 -16.26 14.46
CA ALA A 19 -8.88 -17.08 15.58
C ALA A 19 -8.78 -16.36 16.94
N ALA A 20 -7.98 -15.28 17.02
CA ALA A 20 -7.90 -14.40 18.20
C ALA A 20 -9.16 -13.54 18.40
N PHE A 21 -10.05 -13.51 17.40
CA PHE A 21 -11.28 -12.72 17.39
C PHE A 21 -12.49 -13.65 17.29
N ARG A 22 -13.55 -13.29 18.01
CA ARG A 22 -14.83 -13.99 18.00
C ARG A 22 -15.93 -12.97 18.17
N THR A 23 -17.02 -13.18 17.46
CA THR A 23 -18.26 -12.43 17.64
C THR A 23 -18.77 -12.71 19.07
N PRO A 24 -19.08 -11.67 19.86
CA PRO A 24 -19.63 -11.84 21.19
C PRO A 24 -21.01 -12.51 21.12
N ALA A 25 -21.46 -13.12 22.22
CA ALA A 25 -22.78 -13.73 22.30
C ALA A 25 -23.88 -12.69 22.00
N LEU A 26 -25.02 -13.14 21.47
CA LEU A 26 -26.16 -12.26 21.23
C LEU A 26 -26.49 -11.46 22.50
N TYR A 27 -26.77 -10.17 22.31
CA TYR A 27 -27.08 -9.23 23.39
C TYR A 27 -25.92 -8.96 24.37
N THR A 28 -24.68 -9.27 24.01
CA THR A 28 -23.50 -8.93 24.82
C THR A 28 -22.53 -8.01 24.09
N ILE A 29 -21.83 -7.16 24.84
CA ILE A 29 -20.80 -6.26 24.32
C ILE A 29 -19.45 -6.98 24.35
N GLY A 30 -18.68 -6.88 23.26
CA GLY A 30 -17.33 -7.43 23.20
C GLY A 30 -16.28 -6.59 23.95
N ASN A 31 -15.11 -7.18 24.17
CA ASN A 31 -13.97 -6.54 24.84
C ASN A 31 -12.85 -6.07 23.88
N SER A 32 -13.13 -6.01 22.57
CA SER A 32 -12.12 -5.64 21.59
C SER A 32 -11.97 -4.11 21.54
N GLY A 33 -10.76 -3.61 21.74
CA GLY A 33 -10.48 -2.19 21.57
C GLY A 33 -10.57 -1.75 20.10
N ARG A 34 -10.71 -0.44 19.88
CA ARG A 34 -10.67 0.18 18.55
C ARG A 34 -9.21 0.27 18.05
N ASN A 35 -8.99 0.05 16.75
CA ASN A 35 -7.69 0.22 16.07
C ASN A 35 -6.53 -0.60 16.68
N ILE A 36 -6.82 -1.80 17.19
CA ILE A 36 -5.84 -2.68 17.85
C ILE A 36 -4.92 -3.44 16.87
N LEU A 37 -5.22 -3.41 15.57
CA LEU A 37 -4.40 -3.99 14.50
C LEU A 37 -3.78 -2.87 13.66
N ARG A 38 -2.56 -3.07 13.20
CA ARG A 38 -1.83 -2.14 12.31
C ARG A 38 -1.70 -2.74 10.93
N GLY A 39 -2.13 -2.01 9.90
CA GLY A 39 -1.95 -2.43 8.51
C GLY A 39 -0.48 -2.44 8.07
N PRO A 40 -0.20 -2.98 6.86
CA PRO A 40 1.13 -3.02 6.30
C PRO A 40 1.76 -1.63 6.20
N GLY A 41 3.08 -1.55 6.41
CA GLY A 41 3.83 -0.33 6.15
C GLY A 41 3.87 0.02 4.65
N ILE A 42 4.05 1.29 4.35
CA ILE A 42 4.21 1.79 2.98
C ILE A 42 5.60 2.41 2.86
N ALA A 43 6.37 2.00 1.86
CA ALA A 43 7.61 2.63 1.45
C ALA A 43 7.48 3.04 -0.02
N ASN A 44 7.26 4.34 -0.27
CA ASN A 44 7.09 4.88 -1.62
C ASN A 44 8.18 5.91 -1.95
N TRP A 45 8.70 5.83 -3.16
CA TRP A 45 9.67 6.77 -3.68
C TRP A 45 9.28 7.17 -5.09
N ASP A 46 9.05 8.46 -5.30
CA ASP A 46 8.75 9.01 -6.61
C ASP A 46 9.96 9.84 -7.07
N LEU A 47 10.41 9.61 -8.30
CA LEU A 47 11.62 10.22 -8.85
C LEU A 47 11.31 10.93 -10.16
N SER A 48 11.96 12.07 -10.37
CA SER A 48 11.82 12.83 -11.60
C SER A 48 13.18 13.39 -12.04
N VAL A 49 13.56 13.13 -13.28
CA VAL A 49 14.80 13.59 -13.90
C VAL A 49 14.46 14.49 -15.08
N PHE A 50 15.06 15.67 -15.10
CA PHE A 50 14.84 16.68 -16.13
C PHE A 50 16.18 17.05 -16.76
N LYS A 51 16.25 17.06 -18.09
CA LYS A 51 17.43 17.53 -18.82
C LYS A 51 17.02 18.51 -19.90
N ASN A 52 17.64 19.69 -19.87
CA ASN A 52 17.57 20.66 -20.95
C ASN A 52 18.71 20.41 -21.93
N PHE A 53 18.35 20.24 -23.20
CA PHE A 53 19.26 20.24 -24.34
C PHE A 53 19.15 21.62 -25.00
N ASN A 54 20.16 22.46 -24.79
CA ASN A 54 20.17 23.82 -25.31
C ASN A 54 20.60 23.82 -26.78
N ALA A 55 19.86 24.55 -27.61
CA ALA A 55 20.16 24.76 -29.02
C ALA A 55 20.29 26.28 -29.27
N GLY A 56 21.40 26.85 -28.81
CA GLY A 56 21.66 28.30 -28.83
C GLY A 56 21.07 29.03 -27.61
N GLU A 57 20.88 30.34 -27.73
CA GLU A 57 20.55 31.22 -26.60
C GLU A 57 19.05 31.23 -26.24
N ARG A 58 18.16 30.94 -27.19
CA ARG A 58 16.70 31.10 -27.02
C ARG A 58 15.92 29.79 -27.07
N ARG A 59 16.49 28.74 -27.68
CA ARG A 59 15.79 27.47 -27.92
C ARG A 59 16.36 26.36 -27.06
N HIS A 60 15.50 25.56 -26.46
CA HIS A 60 15.90 24.34 -25.78
C HIS A 60 14.81 23.27 -25.82
N LEU A 61 15.24 22.01 -25.83
CA LEU A 61 14.39 20.86 -25.67
C LEU A 61 14.55 20.34 -24.24
N GLN A 62 13.47 20.29 -23.48
CA GLN A 62 13.45 19.65 -22.17
C GLN A 62 12.89 18.24 -22.29
N ILE A 63 13.68 17.26 -21.85
CA ILE A 63 13.23 15.88 -21.65
C ILE A 63 12.97 15.67 -20.16
N ARG A 64 11.84 15.07 -19.84
CA ARG A 64 11.40 14.70 -18.49
C ARG A 64 11.19 13.20 -18.44
N TRP A 65 11.73 12.58 -17.40
CA TRP A 65 11.46 11.19 -17.09
C TRP A 65 11.01 11.11 -15.63
N GLU A 66 9.81 10.58 -15.43
CA GLU A 66 9.17 10.49 -14.12
C GLU A 66 8.85 9.03 -13.82
N MET A 67 9.10 8.62 -12.59
CA MET A 67 8.89 7.27 -12.09
C MET A 67 8.12 7.36 -10.77
N PHE A 68 6.89 6.87 -10.75
CA PHE A 68 6.12 6.66 -9.53
C PHE A 68 6.39 5.26 -9.01
N ASN A 69 6.58 5.08 -7.70
CA ASN A 69 7.08 3.84 -7.11
C ASN A 69 8.39 3.38 -7.81
N ALA A 70 9.41 4.24 -7.78
CA ALA A 70 10.68 4.07 -8.51
C ALA A 70 11.39 2.74 -8.20
N TRP A 71 11.33 2.27 -6.95
CA TRP A 71 11.91 0.99 -6.54
C TRP A 71 10.99 -0.21 -6.76
N ASN A 72 9.78 0.00 -7.30
CA ASN A 72 8.78 -1.03 -7.54
C ASN A 72 8.49 -1.89 -6.31
N THR A 73 8.43 -1.26 -5.13
CA THR A 73 8.13 -1.94 -3.87
C THR A 73 6.62 -2.16 -3.77
N ALA A 74 6.20 -3.39 -3.49
CA ALA A 74 4.78 -3.71 -3.31
C ALA A 74 4.23 -3.03 -2.05
N GLN A 75 3.12 -2.31 -2.20
CA GLN A 75 2.47 -1.60 -1.11
C GLN A 75 1.05 -2.14 -0.95
N PHE A 76 0.87 -2.96 0.07
CA PHE A 76 -0.38 -3.67 0.29
C PHE A 76 -1.44 -2.79 0.97
N PHE A 77 -2.71 -3.01 0.63
CA PHE A 77 -3.81 -2.46 1.40
C PHE A 77 -3.99 -3.21 2.72
N ASN A 78 -4.89 -2.70 3.56
CA ASN A 78 -5.24 -3.37 4.81
C ASN A 78 -5.90 -4.73 4.54
N PRO A 79 -5.70 -5.71 5.44
CA PRO A 79 -6.40 -6.99 5.36
C PRO A 79 -7.91 -6.81 5.59
N ASP A 80 -8.70 -7.78 5.13
CA ASP A 80 -10.10 -7.92 5.54
C ASP A 80 -10.17 -8.05 7.07
N THR A 81 -11.09 -7.30 7.68
CA THR A 81 -11.29 -7.25 9.13
C THR A 81 -12.57 -7.94 9.58
N ASN A 82 -13.31 -8.54 8.66
CA ASN A 82 -14.48 -9.35 9.00
C ASN A 82 -14.03 -10.62 9.75
N VAL A 83 -14.62 -10.84 10.93
CA VAL A 83 -14.30 -11.99 11.81
C VAL A 83 -15.41 -13.04 11.85
N ASP A 84 -16.43 -12.89 11.00
CA ASP A 84 -17.51 -13.87 10.89
C ASP A 84 -17.00 -15.22 10.36
N PRO A 85 -17.62 -16.34 10.79
CA PRO A 85 -17.27 -17.66 10.28
C PRO A 85 -17.34 -17.72 8.74
N GLY A 86 -16.25 -18.15 8.10
CA GLY A 86 -16.16 -18.26 6.64
C GLY A 86 -15.78 -16.96 5.92
N SER A 87 -15.48 -15.88 6.65
CA SER A 87 -14.94 -14.65 6.06
C SER A 87 -13.50 -14.84 5.55
N ALA A 88 -13.02 -13.87 4.77
CA ALA A 88 -11.62 -13.76 4.38
C ALA A 88 -10.77 -12.99 5.40
N GLY A 89 -11.22 -12.88 6.67
CA GLY A 89 -10.57 -12.09 7.70
C GLY A 89 -9.08 -12.42 7.85
N GLY A 90 -8.25 -11.38 7.89
CA GLY A 90 -6.79 -11.53 7.91
C GLY A 90 -6.14 -11.59 6.54
N ARG A 91 -6.90 -11.65 5.44
CA ARG A 91 -6.35 -11.71 4.08
C ARG A 91 -6.20 -10.33 3.45
N ILE A 92 -5.07 -10.10 2.79
CA ILE A 92 -4.80 -8.96 1.92
C ILE A 92 -5.01 -9.40 0.47
N THR A 93 -5.90 -8.71 -0.24
CA THR A 93 -6.29 -9.07 -1.61
C THR A 93 -5.89 -8.03 -2.65
N ALA A 94 -5.35 -6.89 -2.22
CA ALA A 94 -5.00 -5.78 -3.11
C ALA A 94 -3.69 -5.12 -2.70
N ALA A 95 -3.00 -4.59 -3.71
CA ALA A 95 -1.86 -3.70 -3.57
C ALA A 95 -2.10 -2.42 -4.39
N ARG A 96 -1.37 -1.36 -4.05
CA ARG A 96 -1.31 -0.13 -4.85
C ARG A 96 -0.60 -0.39 -6.17
N ASP A 97 -0.67 0.60 -7.05
CA ASP A 97 -0.10 0.51 -8.39
C ASP A 97 1.40 0.12 -8.36
N PRO A 98 1.83 -0.74 -9.31
CA PRO A 98 3.24 -1.00 -9.51
C PRO A 98 3.94 0.25 -10.05
N ARG A 99 5.24 0.14 -10.32
CA ARG A 99 5.99 1.26 -10.91
C ARG A 99 5.36 1.76 -12.21
N ILE A 100 5.05 3.05 -12.26
CA ILE A 100 4.59 3.75 -13.46
C ILE A 100 5.71 4.66 -13.93
N MET A 101 6.04 4.58 -15.22
CA MET A 101 7.10 5.38 -15.82
C MET A 101 6.53 6.18 -16.98
N GLN A 102 6.83 7.48 -17.00
CA GLN A 102 6.40 8.36 -18.08
C GLN A 102 7.55 9.24 -18.58
N VAL A 103 7.53 9.49 -19.88
CA VAL A 103 8.52 10.32 -20.56
C VAL A 103 7.77 11.44 -21.29
N ALA A 104 8.25 12.66 -21.14
CA ALA A 104 7.71 13.83 -21.83
C ALA A 104 8.83 14.65 -22.48
N ALA A 105 8.51 15.27 -23.61
CA ALA A 105 9.37 16.21 -24.30
C ALA A 105 8.64 17.56 -24.43
N LYS A 106 9.32 18.65 -24.10
CA LYS A 106 8.80 20.00 -24.27
C LYS A 106 9.83 20.87 -24.99
N PHE A 107 9.41 21.45 -26.11
CA PHE A 107 10.22 22.37 -26.89
C PHE A 107 9.90 23.82 -26.53
N TYR A 108 10.94 24.62 -26.34
CA TYR A 108 10.89 26.05 -26.04
C TYR A 108 11.53 26.81 -27.20
N PHE A 109 10.84 27.85 -27.70
CA PHE A 109 11.19 28.61 -28.90
C PHE A 109 11.26 30.11 -28.67
#